data_AF-X1RIW3-F1
#
_entry.id   AF-X1RIW3-F1
#
_cell.length_a   1.000
_cell.length_b   1.000
_cell.length_c   1.000
_cell.angle_alpha   90.00
_cell.angle_beta   90.00
_cell.angle_gamma   90.00
#
_symmetry.space_group_name_H-M   'P 1'
#
loop_
_entity.id
_entity.type
_entity.pdbx_description
1 polymer ?
#
loop_
_entity_poly.entity_id
_entity_poly.type
_entity_poly.pdbx_seq_one_letter_code
_entity_poly.pdbx_strand_id
1 'polypeptide(L)'
;GGKWDEEPKWHLDESEKKVHNLVALQKGKCPVCGEPMKGDKGITPKALIDFEGSTEIAPGYLLLQTERAPPKGRLDLSNLIELPDGDYRKHSNACRKEIDRHRELISRRHDYELAS
;
A
#
# COMPACT_ATOMS: atom_id res chain seq x y z
N GLY A 1 -14.47 10.30 47.90
CA GLY A 1 -13.43 9.29 48.18
C GLY A 1 -13.71 8.08 47.34
N GLY A 2 -12.89 7.82 46.32
CA GLY A 2 -12.93 6.55 45.57
C GLY A 2 -12.07 5.53 46.30
N LYS A 3 -12.60 4.33 46.51
CA LYS A 3 -11.87 3.22 47.14
C LYS A 3 -10.82 2.72 46.14
N TRP A 4 -9.56 2.71 46.57
CA TRP A 4 -8.41 2.21 45.81
C TRP A 4 -8.28 0.67 45.87
N ASP A 5 -9.21 0.01 46.56
CA ASP A 5 -9.24 -1.46 46.76
C ASP A 5 -10.05 -2.21 45.69
N GLU A 6 -10.53 -1.53 44.64
CA GLU A 6 -11.20 -2.21 43.53
C GLU A 6 -10.16 -2.83 42.59
N GLU A 7 -10.34 -4.12 42.31
CA GLU A 7 -9.54 -4.86 41.35
C GLU A 7 -9.55 -4.12 39.99
N PRO A 8 -8.39 -3.98 39.30
CA PRO A 8 -8.34 -3.22 38.07
C PRO A 8 -9.34 -3.78 37.05
N LYS A 9 -10.33 -2.97 36.65
CA LYS A 9 -11.31 -3.35 35.61
C LYS A 9 -10.69 -3.62 34.23
N TRP A 10 -9.42 -3.29 34.05
CA TRP A 10 -8.66 -3.58 32.86
C TRP A 10 -8.22 -5.04 32.89
N HIS A 11 -9.14 -5.94 32.58
CA HIS A 11 -8.78 -7.29 32.19
C HIS A 11 -8.19 -7.20 30.77
N LEU A 12 -6.89 -7.42 30.64
CA LEU A 12 -6.29 -7.65 29.33
C LEU A 12 -6.78 -9.03 28.89
N ASP A 13 -7.87 -9.08 28.14
CA ASP A 13 -8.34 -10.28 27.41
C ASP A 13 -7.37 -10.69 26.29
N GLU A 14 -6.08 -10.39 26.44
CA GLU A 14 -5.06 -10.84 25.55
C GLU A 14 -4.83 -12.32 25.82
N SER A 15 -4.97 -13.14 24.76
CA SER A 15 -4.65 -14.55 24.83
C SER A 15 -3.27 -14.75 25.47
N GLU A 16 -3.10 -15.75 26.34
CA GLU A 16 -1.81 -16.11 26.96
C GLU A 16 -0.66 -16.17 25.94
N LYS A 17 -0.98 -16.58 24.70
CA LYS A 17 -0.06 -16.60 23.57
C LYS A 17 0.52 -15.22 23.20
N LYS A 18 -0.29 -14.17 23.20
CA LYS A 18 0.15 -12.78 22.93
C LYS A 18 1.08 -12.29 24.03
N VAL A 19 0.73 -12.56 25.29
CA VAL A 19 1.56 -12.23 26.46
C VAL A 19 2.90 -12.96 26.40
N HIS A 20 2.89 -14.27 26.09
CA HIS A 20 4.12 -15.04 25.92
C HIS A 20 5.00 -14.51 24.77
N ASN A 21 4.37 -14.09 23.67
CA ASN A 21 5.09 -13.49 22.55
C ASN A 21 5.76 -12.16 22.95
N LEU A 22 5.07 -11.31 23.72
CA LEU A 22 5.66 -10.08 24.27
C LEU A 22 6.88 -10.37 25.15
N VAL A 23 6.83 -11.39 26.01
CA VAL A 23 7.96 -11.79 26.85
C VAL A 23 9.15 -12.26 26.00
N ALA A 24 8.91 -13.01 24.93
CA ALA A 24 9.98 -13.43 24.01
C ALA A 24 10.63 -12.22 23.31
N LEU A 25 9.81 -11.30 22.80
CA LEU A 25 10.26 -10.06 22.16
C LEU A 25 11.07 -9.19 23.11
N GLN A 26 10.64 -9.04 24.36
CA GLN A 26 11.38 -8.32 25.40
C GLN A 26 12.76 -8.93 25.68
N LYS A 27 12.89 -10.26 25.56
CA LYS A 27 14.16 -10.99 25.69
C LYS A 27 15.01 -10.96 24.41
N GLY A 28 14.57 -10.23 23.37
CA GLY A 28 15.25 -10.17 22.07
C GLY A 28 15.19 -11.49 21.29
N LYS A 29 14.18 -12.33 21.56
CA LYS A 29 14.00 -13.64 20.92
C LYS A 29 12.81 -13.63 19.97
N CYS A 30 12.95 -14.34 18.86
CA CYS A 30 11.86 -14.55 17.93
C CYS A 30 10.74 -15.36 18.63
N PRO A 31 9.50 -14.86 18.68
CA PRO A 31 8.39 -15.58 19.31
C PRO A 31 7.96 -16.85 18.54
N VAL A 32 8.45 -17.05 17.31
CA VAL A 32 8.15 -18.24 16.48
C VAL A 32 9.20 -19.33 16.63
N CYS A 33 10.50 -19.00 16.52
CA CYS A 33 11.60 -19.98 16.54
C CYS A 33 12.51 -19.91 17.78
N GLY A 34 12.37 -18.90 18.63
CA GLY A 34 13.19 -18.73 19.84
C GLY A 34 14.63 -18.25 19.60
N GLU A 35 15.04 -18.10 18.34
CA GLU A 35 16.36 -17.60 17.98
C GLU A 35 16.55 -16.13 18.37
N PRO A 36 17.78 -15.69 18.67
CA PRO A 36 18.08 -14.28 18.87
C PRO A 36 17.67 -13.48 17.63
N MET A 37 16.85 -12.44 17.83
CA MET A 37 16.42 -11.58 16.74
C MET A 37 17.61 -10.80 16.21
N LYS A 38 17.93 -11.00 14.92
CA LYS A 38 18.92 -10.18 14.21
C LYS A 38 18.19 -9.02 13.54
N GLY A 39 18.11 -7.86 14.21
CA GLY A 39 17.58 -6.67 13.53
C GLY A 39 17.45 -5.42 14.40
N ASP A 40 18.19 -4.38 14.01
CA ASP A 40 17.97 -2.97 14.39
C ASP A 40 17.11 -2.22 13.34
N LYS A 41 16.36 -2.94 12.50
CA LYS A 41 15.50 -2.29 11.52
C LYS A 41 14.37 -1.62 12.30
N GLY A 42 14.49 -0.31 12.46
CA GLY A 42 13.57 0.52 13.24
C GLY A 42 12.11 0.42 12.79
N ILE A 43 11.27 1.28 13.35
CA ILE A 43 9.82 1.28 13.11
C ILE A 43 9.55 1.38 11.60
N THR A 44 8.90 0.35 11.05
CA THR A 44 8.51 0.32 9.64
C THR A 44 7.12 0.93 9.49
N PRO A 45 6.91 1.90 8.58
CA PRO A 45 5.59 2.46 8.32
C PRO A 45 4.57 1.39 7.93
N LYS A 46 3.37 1.45 8.51
CA LYS A 46 2.31 0.45 8.30
C LYS A 46 1.93 0.27 6.82
N ALA A 47 1.90 1.35 6.05
CA ALA A 47 1.60 1.32 4.62
C ALA A 47 2.53 0.41 3.80
N LEU A 48 3.76 0.14 4.28
CA LEU A 48 4.68 -0.79 3.62
C LEU A 48 4.39 -2.26 3.98
N ILE A 49 3.77 -2.51 5.14
CA ILE A 49 3.45 -3.85 5.64
C ILE A 49 2.09 -4.33 5.12
N ASP A 50 1.13 -3.43 4.93
CA ASP A 50 -0.26 -3.77 4.58
C ASP A 50 -0.37 -4.60 3.29
N PHE A 51 0.58 -4.46 2.35
CA PHE A 51 0.61 -5.22 1.10
C PHE A 51 1.27 -6.60 1.22
N GLU A 52 2.04 -6.85 2.27
CA GLU A 52 2.84 -8.08 2.40
C GLU A 52 2.08 -9.22 3.08
N GLY A 53 0.89 -8.95 3.64
CA GLY A 53 0.14 -9.94 4.41
C GLY A 53 0.83 -10.19 5.76
N SER A 54 0.21 -9.72 6.85
CA SER A 54 0.78 -9.86 8.18
C SER A 54 -0.25 -10.33 9.18
N THR A 55 0.19 -11.13 10.15
CA THR A 55 -0.63 -11.55 11.29
C THR A 55 -0.12 -10.89 12.56
N GLU A 56 -1.02 -10.30 13.34
CA GLU A 56 -0.65 -9.74 14.63
C GLU A 56 -0.36 -10.85 15.66
N ILE A 57 0.87 -10.86 16.17
CA ILE A 57 1.34 -11.86 17.13
C ILE A 57 1.37 -11.33 18.57
N ALA A 58 1.43 -10.00 18.71
CA ALA A 58 1.33 -9.25 19.96
C ALA A 58 0.95 -7.80 19.61
N PRO A 59 0.42 -7.01 20.56
CA PRO A 59 0.03 -5.62 20.30
C PRO A 59 1.14 -4.81 19.62
N GLY A 60 0.90 -4.38 18.38
CA GLY A 60 1.86 -3.62 17.58
C GLY A 60 3.01 -4.42 16.96
N TYR A 61 3.06 -5.74 17.17
CA TYR A 61 4.03 -6.65 16.57
C TYR A 61 3.35 -7.53 15.52
N LEU A 62 3.78 -7.36 14.28
CA LEU A 62 3.26 -8.06 13.12
C LEU A 62 4.28 -9.08 12.62
N LEU A 63 3.81 -10.30 12.38
CA LEU A 63 4.57 -11.34 11.70
C LEU A 63 4.22 -11.33 10.21
N LEU A 64 5.23 -11.04 9.37
CA LEU A 64 5.12 -11.12 7.92
C LEU A 64 5.06 -12.58 7.46
N GLN A 65 4.33 -12.84 6.37
CA GLN A 65 4.38 -14.14 5.71
C GLN A 65 5.78 -14.42 5.16
N THR A 66 6.28 -15.63 5.35
CA THR A 66 7.60 -16.09 4.85
C THR A 66 7.64 -16.15 3.34
N GLU A 67 6.51 -16.44 2.70
CA GLU A 67 6.36 -16.48 1.25
C GLU A 67 5.62 -15.24 0.79
N ARG A 68 6.31 -14.38 0.04
CA ARG A 68 5.65 -13.27 -0.66
C ARG A 68 4.94 -13.83 -1.88
N ALA A 69 3.70 -13.40 -2.09
CA ALA A 69 3.01 -13.65 -3.34
C ALA A 69 3.90 -13.16 -4.51
N PRO A 70 3.87 -13.85 -5.67
CA PRO A 70 4.56 -13.37 -6.84
C PRO A 70 4.19 -11.90 -7.08
N PRO A 71 5.14 -11.02 -7.44
CA PRO A 71 4.80 -9.67 -7.82
C PRO A 71 3.70 -9.74 -8.88
N LYS A 72 2.68 -8.87 -8.76
CA LYS A 72 1.63 -8.75 -9.77
C LYS A 72 2.31 -8.71 -11.13
N GLY A 73 1.84 -9.57 -12.04
CA GLY A 73 2.43 -9.73 -13.36
C GLY A 73 2.50 -8.41 -14.13
N ARG A 74 3.17 -8.41 -15.28
CA ARG A 74 3.22 -7.24 -16.15
C ARG A 74 1.82 -6.64 -16.33
N LEU A 75 1.74 -5.31 -16.24
CA LEU A 75 0.53 -4.58 -16.61
C LEU A 75 0.06 -5.08 -17.97
N ASP A 76 -1.20 -5.50 -18.04
CA ASP A 76 -1.80 -5.91 -19.30
C ASP A 76 -2.05 -4.68 -20.16
N LEU A 77 -1.18 -4.47 -21.14
CA LEU A 77 -1.27 -3.39 -22.12
C LEU A 77 -2.04 -3.81 -23.38
N SER A 78 -2.68 -4.98 -23.40
CA SER A 78 -3.43 -5.49 -24.57
C SER A 78 -4.47 -4.47 -25.04
N ASN A 79 -5.16 -3.82 -24.09
CA ASN A 79 -6.12 -2.76 -24.36
C ASN A 79 -5.55 -1.53 -25.09
N LEU A 80 -4.23 -1.29 -25.03
CA LEU A 80 -3.57 -0.17 -25.70
C LEU A 80 -3.01 -0.58 -27.07
N ILE A 81 -2.53 -1.82 -27.23
CA ILE A 81 -1.98 -2.30 -28.51
C ILE A 81 -3.09 -2.59 -29.54
N GLU A 82 -4.27 -3.03 -29.08
CA GLU A 82 -5.43 -3.34 -29.92
C GLU A 82 -6.11 -2.10 -30.51
N LEU A 83 -5.80 -0.89 -30.02
CA LEU A 83 -6.37 0.34 -30.56
C LEU A 83 -5.86 0.60 -31.98
N PRO A 84 -6.61 1.29 -32.84
CA PRO A 84 -6.09 1.75 -34.12
C PRO A 84 -4.84 2.60 -33.92
N ASP A 85 -3.86 2.54 -34.83
CA ASP A 85 -2.56 3.24 -34.68
C ASP A 85 -2.67 4.78 -34.58
N GLY A 86 -3.83 5.34 -34.93
CA GLY A 86 -4.14 6.76 -34.76
C GLY A 86 -4.91 7.12 -33.48
N ASP A 87 -5.26 6.16 -32.62
CA ASP A 87 -6.07 6.44 -31.43
C ASP A 87 -5.35 7.44 -30.51
N TYR A 88 -6.09 8.46 -30.07
CA TYR A 88 -5.58 9.52 -29.22
C TYR A 88 -4.86 8.99 -27.95
N ARG A 89 -5.33 7.86 -27.42
CA ARG A 89 -4.75 7.20 -26.24
C ARG A 89 -3.41 6.53 -26.50
N LYS A 90 -3.05 6.22 -27.76
CA LYS A 90 -1.71 5.71 -28.10
C LYS A 90 -0.65 6.82 -28.14
N HIS A 91 -1.04 8.09 -28.24
CA HIS A 91 -0.10 9.20 -28.33
C HIS A 91 0.57 9.53 -27.01
N SER A 92 1.85 9.94 -27.07
CA SER A 92 2.55 10.51 -25.93
C SER A 92 1.88 11.80 -25.43
N ASN A 93 2.12 12.19 -24.18
CA ASN A 93 1.55 13.42 -23.62
C ASN A 93 1.93 14.67 -24.44
N ALA A 94 3.13 14.71 -25.04
CA ALA A 94 3.55 15.81 -25.89
C ALA A 94 2.73 15.87 -27.19
N CYS A 95 2.56 14.72 -27.86
CA CYS A 95 1.75 14.61 -29.07
C CYS A 95 0.27 14.95 -28.81
N ARG A 96 -0.30 14.51 -27.68
CA ARG A 96 -1.68 14.85 -27.30
C ARG A 96 -1.88 16.36 -27.14
N LYS A 97 -0.99 17.03 -26.43
CA LYS A 97 -1.01 18.49 -26.29
C LYS A 97 -0.97 19.20 -27.64
N GLU A 98 -0.17 18.69 -28.59
CA GLU A 98 -0.08 19.27 -29.93
C GLU A 98 -1.37 19.11 -30.73
N ILE A 99 -1.98 17.93 -30.66
CA ILE A 99 -3.27 17.64 -31.30
C ILE A 99 -4.36 18.57 -30.76
N ASP A 100 -4.41 18.75 -29.44
CA ASP A 100 -5.42 19.60 -28.81
C ASP A 100 -5.23 21.08 -29.18
N ARG A 101 -3.98 21.56 -29.23
CA ARG A 101 -3.66 22.92 -29.72
C ARG A 101 -4.09 23.13 -31.16
N HIS A 102 -3.81 22.18 -32.04
CA HIS A 102 -4.22 22.27 -33.45
C HIS A 102 -5.74 22.26 -33.61
N ARG A 103 -6.45 21.43 -32.84
CA ARG A 103 -7.92 21.41 -32.83
C ARG A 103 -8.50 22.75 -32.39
N GLU A 104 -7.95 23.36 -31.36
CA GLU A 104 -8.37 24.68 -30.88
C GLU A 104 -8.17 25.77 -31.95
N LEU A 105 -7.01 25.78 -32.63
CA LEU A 105 -6.73 26.73 -33.70
C LEU A 105 -7.66 26.58 -34.90
N ILE A 106 -7.98 25.34 -35.30
CA ILE A 106 -8.92 25.05 -36.38
C ILE A 106 -10.33 25.50 -35.99
N SER A 107 -10.78 25.18 -34.77
CA SER A 107 -12.08 25.62 -34.25
C SER A 107 -12.22 27.14 -34.32
N ARG A 108 -11.23 27.86 -33.80
CA ARG A 108 -11.23 29.34 -33.83
C ARG A 108 -11.33 29.88 -35.25
N ARG A 109 -10.58 29.31 -36.20
CA ARG A 109 -10.64 29.72 -37.61
C ARG A 109 -12.04 29.53 -38.19
N HIS A 110 -12.63 28.37 -37.96
CA HIS A 110 -13.98 28.07 -38.43
C HIS A 110 -15.02 29.01 -37.83
N ASP A 111 -14.89 29.35 -36.54
CA ASP A 111 -15.76 30.34 -35.89
C ASP A 111 -15.64 31.73 -36.51
N TYR A 112 -14.42 32.15 -36.91
CA TYR A 112 -14.21 33.40 -37.64
C TYR A 112 -14.80 33.38 -39.05
N GLU A 113 -14.66 32.26 -39.78
CA GLU A 113 -15.21 32.12 -41.15
C GLU A 113 -16.74 32.12 -41.15
N LEU A 114 -17.39 31.57 -40.12
CA LEU A 114 -18.86 31.59 -39.98
C LEU A 114 -19.41 32.95 -39.54
N ALA A 115 -18.59 33.80 -38.92
CA ALA A 115 -19.00 35.11 -38.41
C ALA A 115 -18.75 36.27 -39.39
N SER A 116 -18.18 36.00 -40.57
CA SER A 116 -17.90 36.96 -41.64
C SER A 116 -18.94 36.91 -42.76
#